data_AF-A0A5F0K9F4-F1
#
_entry.id   AF-A0A5F0K9F4-F1
#
_cell.length_a   1.000
_cell.length_b   1.000
_cell.length_c   1.000
_cell.angle_alpha   90.00
_cell.angle_beta   90.00
_cell.angle_gamma   90.00
#
_symmetry.space_group_name_H-M   'P 1'
#
loop_
_entity.id
_entity.type
_entity.pdbx_description
1 polymer ?
#
loop_
_entity_poly.entity_id
_entity_poly.type
_entity_poly.pdbx_seq_one_letter_code
_entity_poly.pdbx_strand_id
1 'polypeptide(L)'
;MSVIRPALLLVTLLLGGCASPAHQQLGAALSGLEGELTRLEEELAAMNGLHYQKAIDAPVTLRRHLKAPAPTAEGLVPVQSRLQDGPLLRYDYRLPAGMASLPLDEPCLRYEFELRHLGRLGQLELAWQGEGQAGSRLILQRDCPFSARGPGLQ
;
A
#
# COMPACT_ATOMS: atom_id res chain seq x y z
N MET A 1 14.75 -29.57 58.01
CA MET A 1 14.66 -30.77 57.16
C MET A 1 13.19 -31.03 56.86
N SER A 2 12.82 -31.11 55.56
CA SER A 2 11.54 -31.54 54.93
C SER A 2 10.25 -30.83 55.37
N VAL A 3 9.43 -30.12 54.57
CA VAL A 3 8.85 -30.27 53.20
C VAL A 3 7.98 -31.52 53.01
N ILE A 4 6.83 -31.30 52.36
CA ILE A 4 5.82 -32.21 51.76
C ILE A 4 4.68 -32.56 52.77
N ARG A 5 3.39 -32.13 52.68
CA ARG A 5 2.43 -32.05 51.56
C ARG A 5 1.25 -31.07 51.87
N PRO A 6 1.08 -29.96 51.13
CA PRO A 6 -0.20 -29.30 50.93
C PRO A 6 -0.91 -29.88 49.67
N ALA A 7 -2.09 -29.38 49.32
CA ALA A 7 -2.66 -29.36 47.97
C ALA A 7 -3.58 -30.50 47.46
N LEU A 8 -3.77 -31.63 48.16
CA LEU A 8 -4.63 -32.72 47.63
C LEU A 8 -6.14 -32.62 47.98
N LEU A 9 -6.55 -31.66 48.82
CA LEU A 9 -7.94 -31.60 49.34
C LEU A 9 -8.81 -30.47 48.77
N LEU A 10 -8.27 -29.56 47.95
CA LEU A 10 -9.02 -28.41 47.41
C LEU A 10 -9.67 -28.66 46.05
N VAL A 11 -9.39 -29.79 45.40
CA VAL A 11 -9.89 -30.11 44.05
C VAL A 11 -11.31 -30.70 44.08
N THR A 12 -11.78 -31.22 45.21
CA THR A 12 -13.08 -31.94 45.27
C THR A 12 -14.28 -31.07 45.65
N LEU A 13 -14.08 -29.80 46.04
CA LEU A 13 -15.15 -28.95 46.60
C LEU A 13 -15.76 -27.91 45.65
N LEU A 14 -15.25 -27.77 44.42
CA LEU A 14 -15.75 -26.79 43.43
C LEU A 14 -16.61 -27.39 42.31
N LEU A 15 -17.00 -28.66 42.43
CA LEU A 15 -17.75 -29.43 41.41
C LEU A 15 -19.28 -29.45 41.61
N GLY A 16 -19.86 -28.56 42.42
CA GLY A 16 -21.30 -28.62 42.68
C GLY A 16 -21.98 -27.25 42.78
N GLY A 17 -22.54 -26.74 41.69
CA GLY A 17 -23.69 -25.83 41.79
C GLY A 17 -23.99 -24.90 40.61
N CYS A 18 -25.20 -25.03 40.09
CA CYS A 18 -26.07 -24.01 39.49
C CYS A 18 -26.04 -23.80 37.95
N ALA A 19 -26.83 -24.61 37.24
CA ALA A 19 -27.33 -24.32 35.89
C ALA A 19 -28.72 -23.66 35.97
N SER A 20 -28.88 -22.46 35.42
CA SER A 20 -30.16 -21.75 35.26
C SER A 20 -30.57 -21.70 33.78
N PRO A 21 -31.85 -21.91 33.41
CA PRO A 21 -32.27 -22.05 32.01
C PRO A 21 -32.29 -20.73 31.22
N ALA A 22 -32.31 -19.57 31.89
CA ALA A 22 -32.23 -18.25 31.24
C ALA A 22 -30.86 -17.99 30.58
N HIS A 23 -29.78 -18.61 31.10
CA HIS A 23 -28.46 -18.54 30.46
C HIS A 23 -28.41 -19.31 29.14
N GLN A 24 -29.26 -20.33 28.95
CA GLN A 24 -29.27 -21.10 27.70
C GLN A 24 -29.88 -20.31 26.53
N GLN A 25 -30.92 -19.50 26.76
CA GLN A 25 -31.50 -18.65 25.71
C GLN A 25 -30.62 -17.45 25.34
N LEU A 26 -29.99 -16.82 26.34
CA LEU A 26 -29.00 -15.77 26.10
C LEU A 26 -27.76 -16.33 25.39
N GLY A 27 -27.28 -17.50 25.79
CA GLY A 27 -26.21 -18.21 25.09
C GLY A 27 -26.57 -18.55 23.65
N ALA A 28 -27.81 -18.97 23.38
CA ALA A 28 -28.28 -19.23 22.02
C ALA A 28 -28.32 -17.95 21.16
N ALA A 29 -28.85 -16.85 21.68
CA ALA A 29 -28.89 -15.56 20.97
C ALA A 29 -27.48 -14.97 20.73
N LEU A 30 -26.58 -15.08 21.71
CA LEU A 30 -25.17 -14.67 21.58
C LEU A 30 -24.44 -15.52 20.55
N SER A 31 -24.63 -16.85 20.57
CA SER A 31 -24.05 -17.75 19.56
C SER A 31 -24.57 -17.47 18.14
N GLY A 32 -25.84 -17.05 18.01
CA GLY A 32 -26.42 -16.61 16.73
C GLY A 32 -25.75 -15.35 16.20
N LEU A 33 -25.55 -14.34 17.06
CA LEU A 33 -24.88 -13.09 16.69
C LEU A 33 -23.39 -13.29 16.35
N GLU A 34 -22.69 -14.16 17.08
CA GLU A 34 -21.31 -14.55 16.75
C GLU A 34 -21.22 -15.25 15.38
N GLY A 35 -22.22 -16.08 15.05
CA GLY A 35 -22.33 -16.71 13.73
C GLY A 35 -22.57 -15.70 12.61
N GLU A 36 -23.42 -14.69 12.82
CA GLU A 36 -23.64 -13.61 11.86
C GLU A 36 -22.40 -12.73 11.68
N LEU A 37 -21.67 -12.44 12.78
CA LEU A 37 -20.42 -11.69 12.74
C LEU A 37 -19.35 -12.43 11.93
N THR A 38 -19.19 -13.74 12.18
CA THR A 38 -18.27 -14.61 11.43
C THR A 38 -18.61 -14.60 9.93
N ARG A 39 -19.90 -14.69 9.59
CA ARG A 39 -20.36 -14.65 8.20
C ARG A 39 -20.10 -13.30 7.54
N LEU A 40 -20.31 -12.19 8.25
CA LEU A 40 -20.01 -10.85 7.74
C LEU A 40 -18.50 -10.62 7.56
N GLU A 41 -17.67 -11.18 8.45
CA GLU A 41 -16.22 -11.17 8.31
C GLU A 41 -15.77 -11.98 7.08
N GLU A 42 -16.35 -13.14 6.84
CA GLU A 42 -16.12 -13.94 5.63
C GLU A 42 -16.55 -13.21 4.35
N GLU A 43 -17.71 -12.55 4.36
CA GLU A 43 -18.21 -11.78 3.23
C GLU A 43 -17.34 -10.55 2.95
N LEU A 44 -16.88 -9.85 3.99
CA LEU A 44 -15.94 -8.73 3.88
C LEU A 44 -14.58 -9.22 3.36
N ALA A 45 -14.08 -10.36 3.82
CA ALA A 45 -12.86 -10.97 3.33
C ALA A 45 -12.99 -11.37 1.84
N ALA A 46 -14.14 -11.90 1.43
CA ALA A 46 -14.44 -12.22 0.03
C ALA A 46 -14.52 -10.96 -0.84
N MET A 47 -15.21 -9.90 -0.39
CA MET A 47 -15.29 -8.62 -1.09
C MET A 47 -13.92 -7.95 -1.23
N ASN A 48 -13.11 -7.95 -0.16
CA ASN A 48 -11.74 -7.43 -0.21
C ASN A 48 -10.90 -8.25 -1.19
N GLY A 49 -11.00 -9.59 -1.15
CA GLY A 49 -10.36 -10.48 -2.13
C GLY A 49 -10.71 -10.12 -3.58
N LEU A 50 -11.99 -9.85 -3.87
CA LEU A 50 -12.45 -9.42 -5.20
C LEU A 50 -11.91 -8.04 -5.60
N HIS A 51 -11.84 -7.09 -4.67
CA HIS A 51 -11.29 -5.76 -4.94
C HIS A 51 -9.80 -5.84 -5.33
N TYR A 52 -9.02 -6.61 -4.58
CA TYR A 52 -7.61 -6.84 -4.89
C TYR A 52 -7.45 -7.59 -6.22
N GLN A 53 -8.28 -8.60 -6.48
CA GLN A 53 -8.26 -9.33 -7.75
C GLN A 53 -8.54 -8.39 -8.94
N LYS A 54 -9.51 -7.48 -8.81
CA LYS A 54 -9.81 -6.47 -9.85
C LYS A 54 -8.66 -5.48 -10.04
N ALA A 55 -7.99 -5.04 -8.96
CA ALA A 55 -6.81 -4.18 -9.03
C ALA A 55 -5.61 -4.88 -9.70
N ILE A 56 -5.49 -6.21 -9.52
CA ILE A 56 -4.47 -7.04 -10.17
C ILE A 56 -4.81 -7.27 -11.67
N ASP A 57 -6.09 -7.47 -11.98
CA ASP A 57 -6.56 -7.78 -13.34
C ASP A 57 -6.68 -6.56 -14.24
N ALA A 58 -6.95 -5.36 -13.70
CA ALA A 58 -7.09 -4.12 -14.48
C ALA A 58 -5.83 -3.76 -15.30
N PRO A 59 -4.59 -3.85 -14.76
CA PRO A 59 -3.38 -3.71 -15.55
C PRO A 59 -3.23 -4.77 -16.66
N VAL A 60 -3.72 -6.00 -16.43
CA VAL A 60 -3.62 -7.11 -17.39
C VAL A 60 -4.60 -6.93 -18.54
N THR A 61 -5.84 -6.55 -18.26
CA THR A 61 -6.86 -6.28 -19.27
C THR A 61 -6.46 -5.09 -20.15
N LEU A 62 -5.95 -4.02 -19.55
CA LEU A 62 -5.43 -2.86 -20.26
C LEU A 62 -4.24 -3.21 -21.17
N ARG A 63 -3.26 -3.98 -20.67
CA ARG A 63 -2.13 -4.45 -21.48
C ARG A 63 -2.56 -5.35 -22.64
N ARG A 64 -3.57 -6.21 -22.43
CA ARG A 64 -4.12 -7.07 -23.49
C ARG A 64 -4.82 -6.24 -24.57
N HIS A 65 -5.61 -5.25 -24.16
CA HIS A 65 -6.27 -4.31 -25.06
C HIS A 65 -5.26 -3.53 -25.92
N LEU A 66 -4.19 -3.01 -25.31
CA LEU A 66 -3.14 -2.27 -26.03
C LEU A 66 -2.31 -3.13 -27.00
N LYS A 67 -2.25 -4.46 -26.81
CA LYS A 67 -1.53 -5.42 -27.68
C LYS A 67 -2.34 -5.88 -28.89
N ALA A 68 -3.66 -5.75 -28.86
CA ALA A 68 -4.54 -6.10 -29.95
C ALA A 68 -5.01 -4.79 -30.60
N PRO A 69 -4.35 -4.29 -31.66
CA PRO A 69 -4.78 -3.07 -32.33
C PRO A 69 -6.17 -3.35 -32.90
N ALA A 70 -7.20 -2.84 -32.24
CA ALA A 70 -8.57 -2.91 -32.70
C ALA A 70 -8.92 -1.57 -33.35
N PRO A 71 -9.65 -1.57 -34.48
CA PRO A 71 -10.23 -0.35 -35.01
C PRO A 71 -11.16 0.28 -33.96
N THR A 72 -11.17 1.61 -33.86
CA THR A 72 -12.22 2.32 -33.12
C THR A 72 -13.58 2.15 -33.82
N ALA A 73 -14.66 2.61 -33.21
CA ALA A 73 -16.00 2.57 -33.82
C ALA A 73 -16.06 3.34 -35.16
N GLU A 74 -15.13 4.28 -35.37
CA GLU A 74 -14.96 5.11 -36.55
C GLU A 74 -13.95 4.50 -37.56
N GLY A 75 -13.40 3.32 -37.27
CA GLY A 75 -12.47 2.60 -38.15
C GLY A 75 -11.00 3.02 -38.03
N LEU A 76 -10.62 3.81 -37.02
CA LEU A 76 -9.22 4.24 -36.82
C LEU A 76 -8.40 3.13 -36.16
N VAL A 77 -7.21 2.82 -36.70
CA VAL A 77 -6.31 1.79 -36.14
C VAL A 77 -5.06 2.44 -35.53
N PRO A 78 -4.75 2.19 -34.24
CA PRO A 78 -3.58 2.78 -33.59
C PRO A 78 -2.27 2.18 -34.12
N VAL A 79 -1.37 3.06 -34.59
CA VAL A 79 -0.04 2.69 -35.13
C VAL A 79 0.96 2.37 -34.00
N GLN A 80 0.80 2.98 -32.83
CA GLN A 80 1.63 2.71 -31.65
C GLN A 80 0.83 2.96 -30.37
N SER A 81 0.96 2.03 -29.41
CA SER A 81 0.35 2.14 -28.08
C SER A 81 1.41 1.82 -27.01
N ARG A 82 1.67 2.74 -26.08
CA ARG A 82 2.63 2.55 -24.98
C ARG A 82 1.99 2.95 -23.65
N LEU A 83 1.92 2.03 -22.71
CA LEU A 83 1.51 2.32 -21.33
C LEU A 83 2.74 2.69 -20.49
N GLN A 84 2.67 3.76 -19.71
CA GLN A 84 3.75 4.19 -18.82
C GLN A 84 3.18 4.57 -17.46
N ASP A 85 3.46 3.78 -16.43
CA ASP A 85 3.20 4.11 -15.04
C ASP A 85 4.29 3.50 -14.16
N GLY A 86 4.79 4.27 -13.21
CA GLY A 86 5.77 3.83 -12.22
C GLY A 86 5.62 4.61 -10.92
N PRO A 87 6.24 4.14 -9.82
CA PRO A 87 6.05 4.70 -8.49
C PRO A 87 6.45 6.18 -8.46
N LEU A 88 5.58 7.01 -7.90
CA LEU A 88 5.79 8.44 -7.72
C LEU A 88 6.18 8.73 -6.27
N LEU A 89 7.31 9.41 -6.09
CA LEU A 89 7.71 10.03 -4.84
C LEU A 89 7.61 11.55 -4.98
N ARG A 90 7.08 12.22 -3.96
CA ARG A 90 6.89 13.68 -3.98
C ARG A 90 7.51 14.32 -2.74
N TYR A 91 8.24 15.41 -2.95
CA TYR A 91 8.70 16.31 -1.89
C TYR A 91 8.12 17.71 -2.07
N ASP A 92 7.50 18.24 -1.02
CA ASP A 92 7.01 19.62 -0.95
C ASP A 92 7.88 20.44 0.02
N TYR A 93 8.58 21.44 -0.50
CA TYR A 93 9.52 22.27 0.26
C TYR A 93 8.95 23.67 0.53
N ARG A 94 9.20 24.19 1.74
CA ARG A 94 9.16 25.64 2.00
C ARG A 94 10.58 26.17 2.02
N LEU A 95 10.82 27.19 1.22
CA LEU A 95 12.13 27.83 1.14
C LEU A 95 12.27 28.88 2.25
N PRO A 96 13.47 29.02 2.84
CA PRO A 96 13.74 30.08 3.80
C PRO A 96 13.71 31.47 3.15
N ALA A 97 13.56 32.51 3.96
CA ALA A 97 13.58 33.90 3.50
C ALA A 97 14.86 34.23 2.72
N GLY A 98 14.75 35.00 1.65
CA GLY A 98 15.86 35.29 0.73
C GLY A 98 16.22 34.17 -0.26
N MET A 99 15.50 33.03 -0.26
CA MET A 99 15.65 31.97 -1.26
C MET A 99 14.41 31.91 -2.18
N ALA A 100 14.63 32.16 -3.47
CA ALA A 100 13.56 32.20 -4.48
C ALA A 100 13.29 30.82 -5.14
N SER A 101 14.30 29.95 -5.22
CA SER A 101 14.18 28.63 -5.88
C SER A 101 15.00 27.54 -5.20
N LEU A 102 14.60 26.28 -5.40
CA LEU A 102 15.43 25.12 -5.04
C LEU A 102 16.70 25.08 -5.91
N PRO A 103 17.88 24.79 -5.33
CA PRO A 103 19.07 24.49 -6.11
C PRO A 103 18.92 23.10 -6.76
N LEU A 104 18.77 23.10 -8.09
CA LEU A 104 18.46 21.92 -8.93
C LEU A 104 19.50 21.75 -10.04
N ASP A 105 20.75 22.08 -9.74
CA ASP A 105 21.87 22.09 -10.70
C ASP A 105 22.19 20.65 -11.15
N GLU A 106 22.19 19.70 -10.22
CA GLU A 106 22.39 18.26 -10.46
C GLU A 106 21.33 17.42 -9.73
N PRO A 107 20.07 17.43 -10.21
CA PRO A 107 18.96 16.80 -9.50
C PRO A 107 19.10 15.26 -9.45
N CYS A 108 19.69 14.66 -10.48
CA CYS A 108 19.94 13.22 -10.53
C CYS A 108 20.94 12.74 -9.48
N LEU A 109 21.99 13.53 -9.18
CA LEU A 109 22.96 13.21 -8.14
C LEU A 109 22.37 13.49 -6.76
N ARG A 110 21.70 14.63 -6.60
CA ARG A 110 21.10 15.04 -5.32
C ARG A 110 20.07 14.03 -4.81
N TYR A 111 19.24 13.49 -5.70
CA TYR A 111 18.20 12.52 -5.37
C TYR A 111 18.53 11.13 -5.90
N GLU A 112 19.82 10.82 -6.03
CA GLU A 112 20.28 9.56 -6.59
C GLU A 112 19.74 8.37 -5.79
N PHE A 113 19.74 8.48 -4.45
CA PHE A 113 19.21 7.45 -3.59
C PHE A 113 17.74 7.18 -3.93
N GLU A 114 16.88 8.19 -3.85
CA GLU A 114 15.45 8.05 -4.11
C GLU A 114 15.18 7.51 -5.52
N LEU A 115 15.79 8.12 -6.53
CA LEU A 115 15.59 7.74 -7.92
C LEU A 115 16.05 6.32 -8.20
N ARG A 116 17.15 5.85 -7.60
CA ARG A 116 17.57 4.44 -7.70
C ARG A 116 16.56 3.48 -7.08
N HIS A 117 15.90 3.88 -5.99
CA HIS A 117 14.96 3.02 -5.27
C HIS A 117 13.54 3.05 -5.84
N LEU A 118 13.17 4.08 -6.60
CA LEU A 118 11.90 4.14 -7.33
C LEU A 118 11.88 3.20 -8.55
N GLY A 119 13.04 2.65 -8.93
CA GLY A 119 13.15 1.75 -10.07
C GLY A 119 12.97 2.44 -11.42
N ARG A 120 13.08 1.69 -12.52
CA ARG A 120 13.28 2.24 -13.88
C ARG A 120 12.18 3.19 -14.38
N LEU A 121 10.95 2.98 -13.94
CA LEU A 121 9.80 3.84 -14.29
C LEU A 121 9.47 4.83 -13.18
N GLY A 122 10.31 4.89 -12.15
CA GLY A 122 10.18 5.75 -11.01
C GLY A 122 10.15 7.23 -11.39
N GLN A 123 9.36 7.97 -10.64
CA GLN A 123 9.11 9.39 -10.87
C GLN A 123 9.33 10.13 -9.55
N LEU A 124 10.09 11.22 -9.59
CA LEU A 124 10.33 12.10 -8.46
C LEU A 124 9.80 13.49 -8.76
N GLU A 125 8.80 13.93 -8.01
CA GLU A 125 8.26 15.29 -8.08
C GLU A 125 8.81 16.13 -6.93
N LEU A 126 9.41 17.28 -7.28
CA LEU A 126 9.86 18.29 -6.33
C LEU A 126 8.96 19.50 -6.49
N ALA A 127 8.28 19.94 -5.44
CA ALA A 127 7.50 21.17 -5.41
C ALA A 127 8.05 22.09 -4.32
N TRP A 128 8.04 23.39 -4.55
CA TRP A 128 8.53 24.36 -3.57
C TRP A 128 7.77 25.67 -3.58
N GLN A 129 7.78 26.33 -2.43
CA GLN A 129 7.23 27.66 -2.21
C GLN A 129 8.23 28.51 -1.43
N GLY A 130 8.63 29.64 -2.00
CA GLY A 130 9.51 30.65 -1.41
C GLY A 130 8.90 32.04 -1.43
N GLU A 131 9.75 33.05 -1.21
CA GLU A 131 9.32 34.44 -1.08
C GLU A 131 8.92 35.02 -2.44
N GLY A 132 7.61 34.96 -2.74
CA GLY A 132 7.02 35.47 -3.98
C GLY A 132 7.07 34.50 -5.17
N GLN A 133 7.65 33.31 -5.02
CA GLN A 133 7.73 32.32 -6.10
C GLN A 133 7.43 30.91 -5.61
N ALA A 134 6.71 30.14 -6.44
CA ALA A 134 6.52 28.71 -6.27
C ALA A 134 6.93 28.01 -7.57
N GLY A 135 7.36 26.77 -7.46
CA GLY A 135 7.79 25.98 -8.60
C GLY A 135 7.64 24.49 -8.37
N SER A 136 7.68 23.73 -9.45
CA SER A 136 7.79 22.29 -9.39
C SER A 136 8.67 21.73 -10.49
N ARG A 137 9.19 20.53 -10.28
CA ARG A 137 10.01 19.79 -11.24
C ARG A 137 9.76 18.30 -11.10
N LEU A 138 9.42 17.66 -12.21
CA LEU A 138 9.34 16.20 -12.32
C LEU A 138 10.65 15.68 -12.89
N ILE A 139 11.21 14.66 -12.25
CA ILE A 139 12.43 13.96 -12.66
C ILE A 139 12.06 12.50 -12.84
N LEU A 140 12.27 11.98 -14.05
CA LEU A 140 12.06 10.56 -14.33
C LEU A 140 13.36 9.81 -14.08
N GLN A 141 13.28 8.66 -13.42
CA GLN A 141 14.46 7.83 -13.16
C GLN A 141 15.26 7.54 -14.45
N ARG A 142 14.54 7.25 -15.53
CA ARG A 142 15.13 6.94 -16.84
C ARG A 142 15.93 8.08 -17.47
N ASP A 143 15.71 9.31 -17.03
CA ASP A 143 16.40 10.49 -17.56
C ASP A 143 17.71 10.74 -16.80
N CYS A 144 17.97 9.97 -15.72
CA CYS A 144 19.17 10.06 -14.91
C CYS A 144 20.17 8.93 -15.25
N PRO A 145 21.37 9.26 -15.76
CA PRO A 145 22.39 8.27 -16.10
C PRO A 145 23.13 7.79 -14.84
N PHE A 146 22.58 6.80 -14.17
CA PHE A 146 23.21 6.20 -13.00
C PHE A 146 24.34 5.24 -13.40
N SER A 147 25.54 5.46 -12.88
CA SER A 147 26.63 4.48 -13.02
C SER A 147 26.29 3.19 -12.25
N ALA A 148 26.62 2.05 -12.84
CA ALA A 148 26.54 0.74 -12.17
C ALA A 148 27.56 0.60 -11.02
N ARG A 149 28.58 1.47 -10.97
CA ARG A 149 29.67 1.43 -9.98
C ARG A 149 29.37 2.19 -8.68
N GLY A 150 28.19 2.81 -8.59
CA GLY A 150 27.74 3.57 -7.42
C GLY A 150 27.75 5.09 -7.63
N PRO A 151 27.37 5.86 -6.60
CA PRO A 151 27.21 7.31 -6.66
C PRO A 151 28.47 8.05 -7.09
N GLY A 152 28.34 8.99 -8.02
CA GLY A 152 29.43 9.90 -8.42
C GLY A 152 30.61 9.28 -9.17
N LEU A 153 30.56 7.99 -9.54
CA LEU A 153 31.63 7.32 -10.28
C LEU A 153 31.20 7.07 -11.74
N GLN A 154 31.30 8.10 -12.59
CA GLN A 154 31.16 7.95 -14.05
C GLN A 154 32.41 7.30 -14.65
#